data_AF-A0AA38U8T2-F1
#
_entry.id   AF-A0AA38U8T2-F1
#
_cell.length_a   1.000
_cell.length_b   1.000
_cell.length_c   1.000
_cell.angle_alpha   90.00
_cell.angle_beta   90.00
_cell.angle_gamma   90.00
#
_symmetry.space_group_name_H-M   'P 1'
#
loop_
_entity.id
_entity.type
_entity.pdbx_description
1 polymer ?
#
loop_
_entity_poly.entity_id
_entity_poly.type
_entity_poly.pdbx_seq_one_letter_code
_entity_poly.pdbx_strand_id
1 'polypeptide(L)'
;MATRLQPDCNPVGQNPGPGVVGFPIPDPTGTAVARVPGRDSFWNTRPDPCSTLITAVKVKLPKCRTARNRTNLLYTLNNVHVSSVTHGGRHYAPKVAGDHSASLEGRKAVGKWKEGRGAFENAYDHQHPIDAMLGIAMFDAKRPESYTCSRDCLEPPSTLLREIFPWVEAEQAALAARRDQHGKRAEDYALIQFLKLLLFLRRVLLQDAAILFTDFPNSFIFSIAPFDSSVFRDWASSASSVVERAESCAREQFENIPNYLVGTLRGIMVNQQIELYQQHQLLRRDLLTHKPLEEPQTKSRKRKCKAVTEDILPSFPTSSLHASISPLHVSATTTNQRIPEPLGIIPAIPMQPTPSLSTTINADCSAMPHVPDPLNIIPAPSLLAFHPGIDPPVPGIGDQSQQLDATRNAAMDLLRQRYGTARVDKHEWEWVKPKPNLPAEPLPVYKFQTPPTLREYWDEWTMGRNGYLSIHELNEGWEARWCRNQSGLKTEKSCYKKLYELIDLLRSRPNWTLDLVWRFLNDRFPIPTQGIPELKTARSFITYLQKKDGSGMNAVISAADTYP
;
A
#
# COMPACT_ATOMS: atom_id res chain seq x y z
N MET A 1 -13.48 58.49 -29.42
CA MET A 1 -14.27 58.42 -30.66
C MET A 1 -13.58 57.46 -31.60
N ALA A 2 -14.28 56.39 -31.95
CA ALA A 2 -13.83 55.33 -32.82
C ALA A 2 -14.07 55.70 -34.28
N THR A 3 -13.17 55.31 -35.19
CA THR A 3 -13.55 54.74 -36.49
C THR A 3 -12.36 54.10 -37.22
N ARG A 4 -12.53 52.82 -37.56
CA ARG A 4 -11.93 52.15 -38.73
C ARG A 4 -12.42 52.83 -40.01
N LEU A 5 -11.64 52.70 -41.11
CA LEU A 5 -12.08 52.12 -42.40
C LEU A 5 -10.93 52.18 -43.44
N GLN A 6 -10.62 51.01 -44.01
CA GLN A 6 -10.08 50.81 -45.37
C GLN A 6 -11.27 50.83 -46.37
N PRO A 7 -11.12 51.01 -47.71
CA PRO A 7 -10.42 50.05 -48.59
C PRO A 7 -9.84 50.54 -49.96
N ASP A 8 -9.12 49.61 -50.60
CA ASP A 8 -8.91 49.29 -52.03
C ASP A 8 -8.53 50.33 -53.10
N CYS A 9 -7.49 49.99 -53.89
CA CYS A 9 -7.56 49.81 -55.36
C CYS A 9 -6.20 49.35 -55.98
N ASN A 10 -6.27 48.37 -56.89
CA ASN A 10 -5.22 47.89 -57.81
C ASN A 10 -5.33 48.65 -59.16
N PRO A 11 -4.29 48.69 -60.06
CA PRO A 11 -4.28 47.74 -61.19
C PRO A 11 -2.93 47.42 -61.92
N VAL A 12 -2.89 46.20 -62.52
CA VAL A 12 -2.49 45.79 -63.90
C VAL A 12 -1.01 45.72 -64.40
N GLY A 13 -0.70 44.54 -64.97
CA GLY A 13 0.18 44.30 -66.17
C GLY A 13 1.53 43.61 -65.86
N GLN A 14 2.08 42.60 -66.55
CA GLN A 14 1.82 41.89 -67.82
C GLN A 14 2.57 40.53 -67.79
N ASN A 15 2.08 39.54 -68.56
CA ASN A 15 2.70 38.24 -68.89
C ASN A 15 3.73 38.41 -70.03
N PRO A 16 4.75 37.54 -70.22
CA PRO A 16 4.53 36.24 -70.90
C PRO A 16 5.42 35.05 -70.46
N GLY A 17 4.93 33.82 -70.64
CA GLY A 17 5.73 32.57 -70.59
C GLY A 17 6.28 32.16 -71.97
N PRO A 18 6.53 30.85 -72.24
CA PRO A 18 7.24 29.88 -71.42
C PRO A 18 8.40 29.20 -72.21
N GLY A 19 9.44 28.73 -71.51
CA GLY A 19 10.54 27.94 -72.08
C GLY A 19 10.62 26.56 -71.42
N VAL A 20 10.42 25.51 -72.22
CA VAL A 20 10.44 24.10 -71.86
C VAL A 20 11.87 23.57 -71.93
N VAL A 21 12.39 22.99 -70.84
CA VAL A 21 13.46 21.97 -70.89
C VAL A 21 13.22 20.97 -69.76
N GLY A 22 13.04 19.70 -70.13
CA GLY A 22 12.73 18.60 -69.21
C GLY A 22 13.97 17.89 -68.65
N PHE A 23 13.83 17.31 -67.46
CA PHE A 23 14.69 16.26 -66.90
C PHE A 23 13.82 15.36 -65.98
N PRO A 24 14.26 14.11 -65.70
CA PRO A 24 13.38 12.95 -65.62
C PRO A 24 12.87 12.63 -64.21
N ILE A 25 11.75 11.92 -64.19
CA ILE A 25 11.09 11.31 -63.04
C ILE A 25 11.83 10.04 -62.62
N PRO A 26 12.10 9.82 -61.32
CA PRO A 26 12.21 8.50 -60.74
C PRO A 26 11.01 8.14 -59.85
N ASP A 27 10.62 6.88 -60.02
CA ASP A 27 9.64 5.99 -59.39
C ASP A 27 9.22 6.27 -57.91
N PRO A 28 7.91 6.22 -57.56
CA PRO A 28 7.40 6.36 -56.21
C PRO A 28 7.16 5.00 -55.53
N THR A 29 8.22 4.28 -55.14
CA THR A 29 8.08 3.15 -54.19
C THR A 29 9.29 3.04 -53.25
N GLY A 30 9.24 3.82 -52.17
CA GLY A 30 10.27 3.81 -51.13
C GLY A 30 9.72 4.33 -49.80
N THR A 31 8.79 3.61 -49.19
CA THR A 31 8.26 3.93 -47.86
C THR A 31 9.31 3.66 -46.78
N ALA A 32 10.19 4.63 -46.52
CA ALA A 32 11.07 4.63 -45.36
C ALA A 32 10.26 5.07 -44.12
N VAL A 33 9.69 4.10 -43.42
CA VAL A 33 9.15 4.30 -42.07
C VAL A 33 10.33 4.47 -41.12
N ALA A 34 10.57 5.71 -40.69
CA ALA A 34 11.47 6.01 -39.58
C ALA A 34 10.92 5.34 -38.30
N ARG A 35 11.52 4.21 -37.89
CA ARG A 35 11.27 3.61 -36.58
C ARG A 35 11.83 4.52 -35.49
N VAL A 36 10.94 5.02 -34.65
CA VAL A 36 11.26 5.56 -33.32
C VAL A 36 12.02 4.48 -32.53
N PRO A 37 13.21 4.74 -31.96
CA PRO A 37 13.90 3.79 -31.10
C PRO A 37 13.05 3.51 -29.85
N GLY A 38 12.85 2.23 -29.56
CA GLY A 38 12.04 1.75 -28.45
C GLY A 38 12.53 2.18 -27.07
N ARG A 39 11.58 2.40 -26.16
CA ARG A 39 11.70 2.85 -24.76
C ARG A 39 12.44 1.91 -23.80
N ASP A 40 13.09 0.85 -24.29
CA ASP A 40 13.53 -0.27 -23.44
C ASP A 40 15.04 -0.33 -23.18
N SER A 41 15.84 0.61 -23.69
CA SER A 41 17.30 0.57 -23.54
C SER A 41 17.85 1.33 -22.33
N PHE A 42 17.06 2.14 -21.61
CA PHE A 42 17.58 3.00 -20.54
C PHE A 42 17.61 2.34 -19.14
N TRP A 43 16.91 1.23 -18.94
CA TRP A 43 16.75 0.61 -17.60
C TRP A 43 17.64 -0.61 -17.33
N ASN A 44 18.34 -1.16 -18.33
CA ASN A 44 18.99 -2.47 -18.23
C ASN A 44 20.46 -2.47 -17.76
N THR A 45 21.04 -1.32 -17.40
CA THR A 45 22.47 -1.23 -17.04
C THR A 45 22.77 -0.58 -15.68
N ARG A 46 21.79 -0.40 -14.79
CA ARG A 46 22.07 0.16 -13.45
C ARG A 46 22.52 -0.93 -12.45
N PRO A 47 23.61 -0.73 -11.69
CA PRO A 47 23.97 -1.59 -10.58
C PRO A 47 22.88 -1.57 -9.49
N ASP A 48 22.71 -2.70 -8.80
CA ASP A 48 21.71 -2.91 -7.76
C ASP A 48 21.88 -1.87 -6.63
N PRO A 49 20.90 -0.98 -6.39
CA PRO A 49 21.02 0.08 -5.37
C PRO A 49 21.13 -0.47 -3.94
N CYS A 50 20.90 -1.77 -3.72
CA CYS A 50 21.16 -2.40 -2.41
C CYS A 50 22.66 -2.65 -2.13
N SER A 51 23.55 -2.56 -3.12
CA SER A 51 24.98 -2.87 -2.94
C SER A 51 25.78 -1.71 -2.34
N THR A 52 25.28 -0.48 -2.40
CA THR A 52 26.13 0.71 -2.20
C THR A 52 25.82 1.47 -0.91
N LEU A 53 24.86 1.03 -0.10
CA LEU A 53 24.38 1.76 1.08
C LEU A 53 24.96 1.29 2.43
N ILE A 54 25.97 0.41 2.46
CA ILE A 54 26.54 -0.07 3.74
C ILE A 54 28.06 -0.07 3.67
N THR A 55 28.66 1.09 3.93
CA THR A 55 30.08 1.19 4.28
C THR A 55 30.20 1.12 5.80
N ALA A 56 30.19 -0.10 6.35
CA ALA A 56 30.77 -0.40 7.68
C ALA A 56 30.80 -1.90 8.04
N VAL A 57 30.03 -2.77 7.38
CA VAL A 57 30.10 -4.22 7.65
C VAL A 57 30.03 -4.98 6.34
N LYS A 58 31.10 -5.71 5.99
CA LYS A 58 31.13 -6.70 4.89
C LYS A 58 30.26 -7.93 5.23
N VAL A 59 29.00 -7.73 5.65
CA VAL A 59 28.02 -8.80 5.63
C VAL A 59 27.55 -8.92 4.20
N LYS A 60 27.84 -10.07 3.58
CA LYS A 60 27.25 -10.48 2.31
C LYS A 60 25.73 -10.57 2.53
N LEU A 61 25.01 -9.46 2.31
CA LEU A 61 23.57 -9.45 2.48
C LEU A 61 22.99 -10.44 1.47
N PRO A 62 22.19 -11.44 1.91
CA PRO A 62 21.51 -12.33 0.99
C PRO A 62 20.66 -11.47 0.05
N LYS A 63 20.67 -11.78 -1.26
CA LYS A 63 19.85 -11.06 -2.27
C LYS A 63 18.39 -11.01 -1.79
N CYS A 64 17.99 -9.88 -1.21
CA CYS A 64 16.64 -9.68 -0.69
C CYS A 64 15.72 -9.33 -1.85
N ARG A 65 15.28 -10.36 -2.59
CA ARG A 65 14.48 -10.24 -3.82
C ARG A 65 13.04 -9.79 -3.58
N THR A 66 12.55 -9.83 -2.35
CA THR A 66 11.17 -9.46 -2.01
C THR A 66 11.14 -8.36 -0.95
N ALA A 67 10.09 -7.53 -0.97
CA ALA A 67 9.86 -6.52 0.07
C ALA A 67 9.85 -7.16 1.47
N ARG A 68 9.23 -8.34 1.61
CA ARG A 68 9.24 -9.12 2.86
C ARG A 68 10.66 -9.42 3.35
N ASN A 69 11.56 -9.88 2.48
CA ASN A 69 12.93 -10.22 2.89
C ASN A 69 13.70 -8.97 3.32
N ARG A 70 13.52 -7.84 2.61
CA ARG A 70 14.13 -6.55 2.99
C ARG A 70 13.62 -6.07 4.34
N THR A 71 12.31 -6.13 4.58
CA THR A 71 11.71 -5.76 5.87
C THR A 71 12.19 -6.69 7.00
N ASN A 72 12.28 -8.00 6.76
CA ASN A 72 12.76 -8.94 7.77
C ASN A 72 14.23 -8.68 8.13
N LEU A 73 15.05 -8.40 7.11
CA LEU A 73 16.45 -8.03 7.31
C LEU A 73 16.56 -6.73 8.12
N LEU A 74 15.79 -5.69 7.77
CA LEU A 74 15.75 -4.44 8.53
C LEU A 74 15.35 -4.67 9.99
N TYR A 75 14.32 -5.48 10.25
CA TYR A 75 13.93 -5.84 11.60
C TYR A 75 15.03 -6.58 12.36
N THR A 76 15.67 -7.56 11.73
CA THR A 76 16.76 -8.33 12.33
C THR A 76 17.95 -7.43 12.68
N LEU A 77 18.37 -6.54 11.77
CA LEU A 77 19.47 -5.61 11.98
C LEU A 77 19.20 -4.59 13.09
N ASN A 78 17.93 -4.34 13.40
CA ASN A 78 17.51 -3.39 14.44
C ASN A 78 16.97 -4.09 15.70
N ASN A 79 17.19 -5.39 15.87
CA ASN A 79 16.68 -6.18 17.01
C ASN A 79 15.16 -6.08 17.24
N VAL A 80 14.39 -5.95 16.15
CA VAL A 80 12.94 -5.86 16.17
C VAL A 80 12.33 -7.24 15.94
N HIS A 81 11.64 -7.78 16.95
CA HIS A 81 11.01 -9.10 16.88
C HIS A 81 9.54 -8.98 16.47
N VAL A 82 9.20 -9.41 15.26
CA VAL A 82 7.82 -9.35 14.73
C VAL A 82 7.43 -10.69 14.12
N SER A 83 6.33 -11.28 14.61
CA SER A 83 5.81 -12.57 14.12
C SER A 83 5.25 -12.51 12.70
N SER A 84 4.85 -11.32 12.24
CA SER A 84 4.36 -11.08 10.89
C SER A 84 5.06 -9.90 10.22
N VAL A 85 6.17 -10.20 9.54
CA VAL A 85 7.10 -9.24 8.92
C VAL A 85 6.38 -8.15 8.11
N THR A 86 5.40 -8.50 7.29
CA THR A 86 4.69 -7.54 6.41
C THR A 86 3.53 -6.81 7.10
N HIS A 87 3.18 -7.20 8.32
CA HIS A 87 2.06 -6.63 9.07
C HIS A 87 2.48 -5.91 10.36
N GLY A 88 3.79 -5.80 10.65
CA GLY A 88 4.29 -5.06 11.82
C GLY A 88 3.71 -3.65 11.93
N GLY A 89 3.71 -2.90 10.81
CA GLY A 89 3.13 -1.56 10.74
C GLY A 89 1.62 -1.50 11.05
N ARG A 90 0.86 -2.57 10.78
CA ARG A 90 -0.60 -2.61 11.02
C ARG A 90 -0.93 -2.62 12.51
N HIS A 91 -0.07 -3.22 13.33
CA HIS A 91 -0.24 -3.22 14.78
C HIS A 91 0.44 -2.01 15.43
N TYR A 92 1.60 -1.62 14.90
CA TYR A 92 2.38 -0.50 15.40
C TYR A 92 1.62 0.83 15.28
N ALA A 93 1.08 1.16 14.10
CA ALA A 93 0.47 2.46 13.87
C ALA A 93 -0.72 2.77 14.83
N PRO A 94 -1.71 1.87 15.02
CA PRO A 94 -2.78 2.10 16.00
C PRO A 94 -2.28 2.15 17.44
N LYS A 95 -1.21 1.41 17.78
CA LYS A 95 -0.61 1.47 19.12
C LYS A 95 0.02 2.84 19.35
N VAL A 96 0.92 3.26 18.47
CA VAL A 96 1.61 4.55 18.57
C VAL A 96 0.64 5.73 18.56
N ALA A 97 -0.38 5.68 17.71
CA ALA A 97 -1.45 6.67 17.72
C ALA A 97 -2.11 6.78 19.12
N GLY A 98 -2.40 5.64 19.75
CA GLY A 98 -3.02 5.60 21.07
C GLY A 98 -2.08 6.09 22.17
N ASP A 99 -0.81 5.71 22.11
CA ASP A 99 0.26 6.18 23.02
C ASP A 99 0.41 7.72 22.93
N HIS A 100 0.07 8.32 21.78
CA HIS A 100 0.04 9.76 21.55
C HIS A 100 -1.38 10.37 21.58
N SER A 101 -2.27 9.77 22.37
CA SER A 101 -3.60 10.31 22.70
C SER A 101 -4.62 10.38 21.54
N ALA A 102 -4.40 9.70 20.41
CA ALA A 102 -5.40 9.64 19.34
C ALA A 102 -6.67 8.90 19.78
N SER A 103 -7.83 9.35 19.28
CA SER A 103 -9.11 8.74 19.59
C SER A 103 -9.21 7.29 19.08
N LEU A 104 -10.08 6.49 19.69
CA LEU A 104 -10.35 5.13 19.21
C LEU A 104 -10.92 5.14 17.78
N GLU A 105 -11.78 6.10 17.46
CA GLU A 105 -12.40 6.24 16.14
C GLU A 105 -11.37 6.64 15.09
N GLY A 106 -10.49 7.61 15.39
CA GLY A 106 -9.39 7.97 14.49
C GLY A 106 -8.47 6.78 14.19
N ARG A 107 -8.14 5.97 15.21
CA ARG A 107 -7.32 4.76 15.04
C ARG A 107 -7.99 3.69 14.19
N LYS A 108 -9.30 3.47 14.39
CA LYS A 108 -10.10 2.56 13.55
C LYS A 108 -10.16 3.05 12.10
N ALA A 109 -10.35 4.36 11.91
CA ALA A 109 -10.41 4.99 10.59
C ALA A 109 -9.10 4.82 9.81
N VAL A 110 -7.94 5.06 10.43
CA VAL A 110 -6.63 4.79 9.77
C VAL A 110 -6.47 3.31 9.44
N GLY A 111 -6.91 2.41 10.33
CA GLY A 111 -6.86 0.97 10.12
C GLY A 111 -7.86 0.45 9.09
N LYS A 112 -8.81 1.28 8.63
CA LYS A 112 -10.01 0.89 7.87
C LYS A 112 -10.77 -0.26 8.54
N TRP A 113 -10.82 -0.27 9.87
CA TRP A 113 -11.51 -1.31 10.64
C TRP A 113 -13.02 -1.07 10.59
N LYS A 114 -13.78 -2.08 10.18
CA LYS A 114 -15.24 -1.99 10.07
C LYS A 114 -15.89 -2.01 11.45
N GLU A 115 -16.92 -1.20 11.64
CA GLU A 115 -17.92 -1.39 12.69
C GLU A 115 -19.23 -1.92 12.08
N GLY A 116 -19.77 -3.00 12.64
CA GLY A 116 -21.16 -3.42 12.44
C GLY A 116 -21.52 -4.21 11.17
N ARG A 117 -22.81 -4.59 11.10
CA ARG A 117 -23.47 -5.42 10.05
C ARG A 117 -24.12 -4.60 8.91
N GLY A 118 -23.80 -3.31 8.78
CA GLY A 118 -24.42 -2.41 7.81
C GLY A 118 -23.67 -2.35 6.49
N ALA A 119 -24.40 -2.37 5.36
CA ALA A 119 -23.86 -2.37 4.00
C ALA A 119 -23.36 -0.99 3.50
N PHE A 120 -23.40 0.05 4.35
CA PHE A 120 -22.79 1.35 4.08
C PHE A 120 -21.70 1.60 5.12
N GLU A 121 -20.53 1.03 4.87
CA GLU A 121 -19.42 0.95 5.82
C GLU A 121 -18.68 2.29 5.92
N ASN A 122 -18.16 2.61 7.11
CA ASN A 122 -17.15 3.65 7.38
C ASN A 122 -15.95 3.65 6.39
N ALA A 123 -15.82 2.63 5.53
CA ALA A 123 -14.90 2.55 4.40
C ALA A 123 -15.09 3.67 3.34
N TYR A 124 -16.23 4.36 3.33
CA TYR A 124 -16.52 5.50 2.45
C TYR A 124 -16.51 6.86 3.16
N ASP A 125 -16.17 6.90 4.46
CA ASP A 125 -15.87 8.17 5.11
C ASP A 125 -14.44 8.59 4.72
N HIS A 126 -14.34 9.61 3.87
CA HIS A 126 -13.07 10.12 3.34
C HIS A 126 -12.42 11.18 4.26
N GLN A 127 -12.96 11.38 5.46
CA GLN A 127 -12.31 12.25 6.44
C GLN A 127 -10.99 11.65 6.87
N HIS A 128 -9.94 12.45 6.74
CA HIS A 128 -8.62 12.11 7.27
C HIS A 128 -8.71 12.20 8.81
N PRO A 129 -8.46 11.10 9.53
CA PRO A 129 -8.46 11.12 10.99
C PRO A 129 -7.20 11.84 11.50
N ILE A 130 -7.26 13.17 11.52
CA ILE A 130 -6.12 14.06 11.79
C ILE A 130 -5.45 13.73 13.13
N ASP A 131 -6.25 13.46 14.17
CA ASP A 131 -5.75 13.06 15.48
C ASP A 131 -4.91 11.77 15.41
N ALA A 132 -5.38 10.76 14.68
CA ALA A 132 -4.64 9.52 14.48
C ALA A 132 -3.43 9.70 13.56
N MET A 133 -3.50 10.56 12.55
CA MET A 133 -2.35 10.88 11.70
C MET A 133 -1.25 11.58 12.50
N LEU A 134 -1.59 12.57 13.33
CA LEU A 134 -0.68 13.23 14.25
C LEU A 134 -0.10 12.25 15.25
N GLY A 135 -0.94 11.41 15.87
CA GLY A 135 -0.51 10.40 16.81
C GLY A 135 0.44 9.35 16.20
N ILE A 136 0.21 8.93 14.95
CA ILE A 136 1.11 8.01 14.22
C ILE A 136 2.46 8.67 13.93
N ALA A 137 2.44 9.97 13.64
CA ALA A 137 3.63 10.79 13.49
C ALA A 137 4.25 11.20 14.85
N MET A 138 3.77 10.63 15.97
CA MET A 138 4.27 10.82 17.33
C MET A 138 4.10 12.24 17.89
N PHE A 139 3.12 12.99 17.36
CA PHE A 139 2.68 14.27 17.93
C PHE A 139 1.52 14.07 18.91
N ASP A 140 1.35 15.01 19.85
CA ASP A 140 0.20 14.99 20.77
C ASP A 140 -1.11 15.22 20.01
N ALA A 141 -1.86 14.15 19.78
CA ALA A 141 -3.13 14.19 19.05
C ALA A 141 -4.22 15.03 19.75
N LYS A 142 -4.09 15.31 21.05
CA LYS A 142 -5.02 16.20 21.78
C LYS A 142 -4.70 17.67 21.60
N ARG A 143 -3.49 17.98 21.14
CA ARG A 143 -2.99 19.34 20.96
C ARG A 143 -2.50 19.53 19.53
N PRO A 144 -3.38 19.42 18.52
CA PRO A 144 -2.99 19.62 17.12
C PRO A 144 -2.34 20.99 16.89
N GLU A 145 -2.66 22.00 17.71
CA GLU A 145 -2.02 23.31 17.69
C GLU A 145 -0.52 23.29 18.07
N SER A 146 -0.04 22.22 18.71
CA SER A 146 1.38 22.06 19.04
C SER A 146 2.18 21.45 17.89
N TYR A 147 1.52 21.01 16.82
CA TYR A 147 2.21 20.47 15.66
C TYR A 147 3.00 21.59 14.96
N THR A 148 4.29 21.36 14.78
CA THR A 148 5.17 22.23 14.01
C THR A 148 6.01 21.40 13.05
N CYS A 149 6.26 21.95 11.87
CA CYS A 149 7.15 21.38 10.87
C CYS A 149 8.37 22.28 10.75
N SER A 150 9.35 22.07 11.64
CA SER A 150 10.50 22.97 11.83
C SER A 150 11.27 23.26 10.54
N ARG A 151 11.44 22.25 9.69
CA ARG A 151 12.15 22.40 8.40
C ARG A 151 11.46 23.34 7.41
N ASP A 152 10.21 23.73 7.65
CA ASP A 152 9.49 24.62 6.73
C ASP A 152 10.09 26.04 6.72
N CYS A 153 10.89 26.41 7.72
CA CYS A 153 11.66 27.66 7.70
C CYS A 153 12.85 27.66 6.73
N LEU A 154 13.25 26.50 6.23
CA LEU A 154 14.33 26.38 5.24
C LEU A 154 13.77 26.68 3.85
N GLU A 155 14.12 27.84 3.31
CA GLU A 155 13.78 28.20 1.93
C GLU A 155 14.91 27.78 0.97
N PRO A 156 14.70 26.75 0.12
CA PRO A 156 15.75 26.29 -0.77
C PRO A 156 16.04 27.33 -1.88
N PRO A 157 17.31 27.53 -2.27
CA PRO A 157 17.68 28.39 -3.39
C PRO A 157 16.90 28.06 -4.68
N SER A 158 16.42 29.10 -5.37
CA SER A 158 15.62 28.94 -6.59
C SER A 158 16.36 28.23 -7.73
N THR A 159 17.69 28.29 -7.73
CA THR A 159 18.57 27.55 -8.64
C THR A 159 18.45 26.05 -8.42
N LEU A 160 18.58 25.59 -7.17
CA LEU A 160 18.44 24.18 -6.79
C LEU A 160 17.03 23.65 -7.02
N LEU A 161 16.00 24.45 -6.73
CA LEU A 161 14.61 24.09 -7.02
C LEU A 161 14.41 23.75 -8.50
N ARG A 162 15.02 24.50 -9.42
CA ARG A 162 14.90 24.28 -10.86
C ARG A 162 15.62 23.01 -11.35
N GLU A 163 16.57 22.48 -10.59
CA GLU A 163 17.30 21.27 -10.96
C GLU A 163 16.58 19.98 -10.57
N ILE A 164 15.65 20.03 -9.62
CA ILE A 164 14.83 18.88 -9.22
C ILE A 164 13.51 18.89 -10.00
N PHE A 165 13.28 17.88 -10.84
CA PHE A 165 12.15 17.83 -11.78
C PHE A 165 12.11 19.04 -12.75
N PRO A 166 13.16 19.27 -13.56
CA PRO A 166 13.33 20.50 -14.36
C PRO A 166 12.25 20.72 -15.45
N TRP A 167 11.43 19.71 -15.73
CA TRP A 167 10.40 19.74 -16.77
C TRP A 167 9.00 20.16 -16.27
N VAL A 168 8.79 20.27 -14.95
CA VAL A 168 7.45 20.44 -14.36
C VAL A 168 6.78 21.74 -14.82
N GLU A 169 7.51 22.85 -14.84
CA GLU A 169 7.00 24.15 -15.27
C GLU A 169 6.63 24.16 -16.76
N ALA A 170 7.44 23.50 -17.60
CA ALA A 170 7.14 23.34 -19.01
C ALA A 170 5.85 22.54 -19.23
N GLU A 171 5.65 21.47 -18.44
CA GLU A 171 4.41 20.68 -18.51
C GLU A 171 3.19 21.45 -17.98
N GLN A 172 3.36 22.29 -16.94
CA GLN A 172 2.31 23.20 -16.47
C GLN A 172 1.89 24.18 -17.57
N ALA A 173 2.87 24.78 -18.27
CA ALA A 173 2.61 25.68 -19.40
C ALA A 173 1.93 24.95 -20.56
N ALA A 174 2.38 23.74 -20.90
CA ALA A 174 1.77 22.91 -21.93
C ALA A 174 0.32 22.54 -21.58
N LEU A 175 0.04 22.20 -20.33
CA LEU A 175 -1.32 21.91 -19.85
C LEU A 175 -2.22 23.13 -19.91
N ALA A 176 -1.71 24.30 -19.51
CA ALA A 176 -2.45 25.56 -19.63
C ALA A 176 -2.80 25.86 -21.10
N ALA A 177 -1.83 25.74 -22.01
CA ALA A 177 -2.04 25.94 -23.44
C ALA A 177 -3.09 24.95 -24.03
N ARG A 178 -3.05 23.67 -23.63
CA ARG A 178 -4.07 22.67 -24.04
C ARG A 178 -5.46 23.08 -23.58
N ARG A 179 -5.59 23.57 -22.34
CA ARG A 179 -6.87 24.04 -21.78
C ARG A 179 -7.37 25.27 -22.54
N ASP A 180 -6.49 26.19 -22.89
CA ASP A 180 -6.87 27.40 -23.64
C ASP A 180 -7.30 27.06 -25.07
N GLN A 181 -6.67 26.06 -25.71
CA GLN A 181 -7.01 25.62 -27.06
C GLN A 181 -8.30 24.80 -27.15
N HIS A 182 -8.55 23.92 -26.18
CA HIS A 182 -9.63 22.91 -26.25
C HIS A 182 -10.72 23.07 -25.18
N GLY A 183 -10.62 24.09 -24.32
CA GLY A 183 -11.56 24.37 -23.25
C GLY A 183 -11.67 23.22 -22.22
N LYS A 184 -12.87 23.03 -21.66
CA LYS A 184 -13.14 22.05 -20.58
C LYS A 184 -12.75 20.61 -20.93
N ARG A 185 -12.71 20.25 -22.22
CA ARG A 185 -12.36 18.88 -22.66
C ARG A 185 -10.88 18.52 -22.43
N ALA A 186 -10.03 19.53 -22.25
CA ALA A 186 -8.62 19.35 -21.93
C ALA A 186 -8.30 19.54 -20.43
N GLU A 187 -9.32 19.58 -19.57
CA GLU A 187 -9.11 19.56 -18.12
C GLU A 187 -8.61 18.17 -17.68
N ASP A 188 -7.39 18.14 -17.15
CA ASP A 188 -6.79 16.96 -16.55
C ASP A 188 -6.49 17.24 -15.07
N TYR A 189 -7.49 17.01 -14.22
CA TYR A 189 -7.38 17.23 -12.78
C TYR A 189 -6.27 16.38 -12.15
N ALA A 190 -6.06 15.17 -12.65
CA ALA A 190 -5.02 14.28 -12.12
C ALA A 190 -3.63 14.86 -12.41
N LEU A 191 -3.39 15.32 -13.65
CA LEU A 191 -2.12 15.95 -14.01
C LEU A 191 -1.91 17.27 -13.26
N ILE A 192 -2.94 18.11 -13.11
CA ILE A 192 -2.84 19.36 -12.32
C ILE A 192 -2.36 19.06 -10.90
N GLN A 193 -3.01 18.11 -10.21
CA GLN A 193 -2.67 17.79 -8.84
C GLN A 193 -1.32 17.07 -8.73
N PHE A 194 -0.97 16.24 -9.72
CA PHE A 194 0.34 15.58 -9.78
C PHE A 194 1.48 16.58 -9.93
N LEU A 195 1.36 17.58 -10.81
CA LEU A 195 2.38 18.62 -10.99
C LEU A 195 2.52 19.48 -9.72
N LYS A 196 1.42 19.82 -9.05
CA LYS A 196 1.45 20.51 -7.74
C LYS A 196 2.16 19.66 -6.68
N LEU A 197 1.87 18.36 -6.63
CA LEU A 197 2.54 17.44 -5.71
C LEU A 197 4.05 17.38 -5.97
N LEU A 198 4.49 17.34 -7.24
CA LEU A 198 5.92 17.35 -7.56
C LEU A 198 6.63 18.63 -7.11
N LEU A 199 6.00 19.80 -7.27
CA LEU A 199 6.56 21.07 -6.77
C LEU A 199 6.65 21.08 -5.24
N PHE A 200 5.64 20.54 -4.54
CA PHE A 200 5.69 20.38 -3.10
C PHE A 200 6.82 19.44 -2.66
N LEU A 201 6.90 18.25 -3.27
CA LEU A 201 7.94 17.26 -2.96
C LEU A 201 9.34 17.75 -3.31
N ARG A 202 9.49 18.56 -4.35
CA ARG A 202 10.76 19.20 -4.74
C ARG A 202 11.34 20.04 -3.60
N ARG A 203 10.51 20.88 -2.96
CA ARG A 203 10.91 21.69 -1.79
C ARG A 203 11.28 20.77 -0.62
N VAL A 204 10.41 19.81 -0.29
CA VAL A 204 10.63 18.87 0.82
C VAL A 204 11.92 18.07 0.64
N LEU A 205 12.19 17.55 -0.57
CA LEU A 205 13.41 16.79 -0.87
C LEU A 205 14.67 17.61 -0.63
N LEU A 206 14.70 18.89 -1.03
CA LEU A 206 15.86 19.75 -0.78
C LEU A 206 16.01 20.07 0.71
N GLN A 207 14.92 20.40 1.41
CA GLN A 207 14.94 20.66 2.86
C GLN A 207 15.46 19.45 3.63
N ASP A 208 14.91 18.26 3.39
CA ASP A 208 15.30 17.02 4.05
C ASP A 208 16.73 16.60 3.67
N ALA A 209 17.12 16.78 2.40
CA ALA A 209 18.49 16.49 1.96
C ALA A 209 19.52 17.38 2.65
N ALA A 210 19.22 18.68 2.85
CA ALA A 210 20.11 19.60 3.54
C ALA A 210 20.33 19.20 5.01
N ILE A 211 19.27 18.76 5.69
CA ILE A 211 19.36 18.24 7.06
C ILE A 211 20.13 16.91 7.07
N LEU A 212 19.81 15.97 6.18
CA LEU A 212 20.50 14.68 6.13
C LEU A 212 21.97 14.78 5.71
N PHE A 213 22.36 15.84 5.01
CA PHE A 213 23.74 16.06 4.60
C PHE A 213 24.67 16.29 5.79
N THR A 214 24.19 16.91 6.87
CA THR A 214 25.01 17.16 8.06
C THR A 214 25.32 15.85 8.81
N ASP A 215 24.35 14.95 8.89
CA ASP A 215 24.50 13.65 9.55
C ASP A 215 25.21 12.60 8.68
N PHE A 216 24.95 12.63 7.37
CA PHE A 216 25.40 11.59 6.43
C PHE A 216 26.06 12.16 5.17
N PRO A 217 27.11 13.01 5.29
CA PRO A 217 27.70 13.72 4.15
C PRO A 217 28.29 12.79 3.08
N ASN A 218 28.63 11.55 3.46
CA ASN A 218 29.20 10.53 2.57
C ASN A 218 28.13 9.66 1.87
N SER A 219 26.84 9.94 2.04
CA SER A 219 25.79 9.22 1.33
C SER A 219 25.91 9.46 -0.18
N PHE A 220 25.70 8.41 -0.97
CA PHE A 220 25.86 8.46 -2.44
C PHE A 220 25.02 9.54 -3.11
N ILE A 221 23.86 9.89 -2.54
CA ILE A 221 22.98 10.94 -3.09
C ILE A 221 23.66 12.33 -3.11
N PHE A 222 24.65 12.58 -2.24
CA PHE A 222 25.38 13.84 -2.17
C PHE A 222 26.59 13.91 -3.11
N SER A 223 26.80 12.85 -3.90
CA SER A 223 27.80 12.76 -4.96
C SER A 223 27.19 12.92 -6.37
N ILE A 224 25.91 13.29 -6.45
CA ILE A 224 25.20 13.48 -7.72
C ILE A 224 24.50 14.85 -7.74
N ALA A 225 24.42 15.46 -8.91
CA ALA A 225 23.69 16.70 -9.11
C ALA A 225 22.20 16.56 -8.70
N PRO A 226 21.60 17.60 -8.11
CA PRO A 226 22.19 18.91 -7.78
C PRO A 226 22.96 18.94 -6.44
N PHE A 227 23.00 17.82 -5.71
CA PHE A 227 23.49 17.75 -4.34
C PHE A 227 25.02 17.77 -4.20
N ASP A 228 25.75 17.55 -5.29
CA ASP A 228 27.21 17.66 -5.32
C ASP A 228 27.68 19.12 -5.47
N SER A 229 26.80 20.04 -5.88
CA SER A 229 27.11 21.45 -6.15
C SER A 229 27.55 22.23 -4.90
N SER A 230 28.39 23.25 -5.09
CA SER A 230 28.76 24.17 -4.00
C SER A 230 27.54 24.91 -3.45
N VAL A 231 26.60 25.32 -4.31
CA VAL A 231 25.37 26.01 -3.91
C VAL A 231 24.56 25.18 -2.92
N PHE A 232 24.41 23.87 -3.17
CA PHE A 232 23.73 22.99 -2.22
C PHE A 232 24.52 22.86 -0.92
N ARG A 233 25.84 22.61 -0.99
CA ARG A 233 26.70 22.42 0.19
C ARG A 233 26.73 23.65 1.09
N ASP A 234 26.85 24.85 0.51
CA ASP A 234 26.88 26.12 1.23
C ASP A 234 25.54 26.35 1.96
N TRP A 235 24.42 26.16 1.27
CA TRP A 235 23.10 26.28 1.87
C TRP A 235 22.87 25.23 2.98
N ALA A 236 23.20 23.97 2.70
CA ALA A 236 23.02 22.86 3.64
C ALA A 236 23.88 23.01 4.90
N SER A 237 25.05 23.65 4.82
CA SER A 237 25.93 23.88 5.98
C SER A 237 25.26 24.65 7.13
N SER A 238 24.26 25.48 6.81
CA SER A 238 23.53 26.27 7.79
C SER A 238 22.20 25.64 8.24
N ALA A 239 21.73 24.60 7.53
CA ALA A 239 20.36 24.11 7.64
C ALA A 239 20.00 23.62 9.06
N SER A 240 20.83 22.77 9.68
CA SER A 240 20.58 22.26 11.03
C SER A 240 20.43 23.39 12.06
N SER A 241 21.31 24.40 12.02
CA SER A 241 21.24 25.55 12.95
C SER A 241 19.96 26.39 12.79
N VAL A 242 19.46 26.52 11.56
CA VAL A 242 18.23 27.25 11.26
C VAL A 242 17.02 26.47 11.81
N VAL A 243 16.99 25.16 11.59
CA VAL A 243 15.93 24.28 12.08
C VAL A 243 15.90 24.21 13.62
N GLU A 244 17.04 24.08 14.28
CA GLU A 244 17.14 24.07 15.75
C GLU A 244 16.62 25.37 16.38
N ARG A 245 16.95 26.53 15.76
CA ARG A 245 16.41 27.82 16.19
C ARG A 245 14.90 27.91 15.98
N ALA A 246 14.39 27.41 14.86
CA ALA A 246 12.96 27.37 14.60
C ALA A 246 12.21 26.47 15.61
N GLU A 247 12.79 25.32 15.97
CA GLU A 247 12.24 24.44 17.02
C GLU A 247 12.20 25.10 18.39
N SER A 248 13.29 25.76 18.76
CA SER A 248 13.40 26.46 20.04
C SER A 248 12.38 27.61 20.12
N CYS A 249 12.29 28.41 19.05
CA CYS A 249 11.31 29.50 18.95
C CYS A 249 9.87 28.98 18.99
N ALA A 250 9.55 27.90 18.25
CA ALA A 250 8.21 27.31 18.27
C ALA A 250 7.84 26.78 19.67
N ARG A 251 8.79 26.18 20.38
CA ARG A 251 8.59 25.70 21.76
C ARG A 251 8.33 26.85 22.73
N GLU A 252 9.17 27.88 22.69
CA GLU A 252 9.01 29.07 23.51
C GLU A 252 7.70 29.79 23.22
N GLN A 253 7.34 29.96 21.94
CA GLN A 253 6.06 30.54 21.56
C GLN A 253 4.91 29.75 22.17
N PHE A 254 4.93 28.42 22.02
CA PHE A 254 3.90 27.55 22.55
C PHE A 254 3.78 27.58 24.08
N GLU A 255 4.90 27.60 24.82
CA GLU A 255 4.90 27.73 26.28
C GLU A 255 4.38 29.09 26.76
N ASN A 256 4.57 30.14 25.95
CA ASN A 256 4.17 31.50 26.27
C ASN A 256 2.78 31.89 25.76
N ILE A 257 2.04 31.02 25.05
CA ILE A 257 0.66 31.32 24.65
C ILE A 257 -0.23 31.33 25.91
N PRO A 258 -0.87 32.47 26.25
CA PRO A 258 -1.83 32.51 27.34
C PRO A 258 -2.97 31.50 27.15
N ASN A 259 -3.33 30.77 28.20
CA ASN A 259 -4.34 29.70 28.16
C ASN A 259 -5.69 30.12 27.51
N TYR A 260 -6.08 31.39 27.64
CA TYR A 260 -7.32 31.88 27.02
C TYR A 260 -7.21 31.96 25.48
N LEU A 261 -6.03 32.28 24.93
CA LEU A 261 -5.78 32.26 23.49
C LEU A 261 -5.72 30.84 22.95
N VAL A 262 -5.20 29.87 23.73
CA VAL A 262 -5.29 28.44 23.37
C VAL A 262 -6.75 28.03 23.21
N GLY A 263 -7.63 28.47 24.11
CA GLY A 263 -9.08 28.23 24.01
C GLY A 263 -9.71 28.83 22.74
N THR A 264 -9.34 30.07 22.39
CA THR A 264 -9.81 30.74 21.17
C THR A 264 -9.28 30.07 19.90
N LEU A 265 -7.98 29.77 19.83
CA LEU A 265 -7.35 29.09 18.70
C LEU A 265 -7.93 27.69 18.50
N ARG A 266 -8.15 26.95 19.59
CA ARG A 266 -8.84 25.67 19.56
C ARG A 266 -10.26 25.82 19.01
N GLY A 267 -10.99 26.85 19.44
CA GLY A 267 -12.31 27.18 18.88
C GLY A 267 -12.25 27.46 17.37
N ILE A 268 -11.28 28.25 16.92
CA ILE A 268 -11.08 28.56 15.49
C ILE A 268 -10.74 27.29 14.70
N MET A 269 -9.81 26.46 15.17
CA MET A 269 -9.42 25.21 14.52
C MET A 269 -10.58 24.21 14.45
N VAL A 270 -11.35 24.07 15.54
CA VAL A 270 -12.56 23.23 15.56
C VAL A 270 -13.58 23.76 14.57
N ASN A 271 -13.81 25.08 14.51
CA ASN A 271 -14.73 25.68 13.54
C ASN A 271 -14.26 25.47 12.10
N GLN A 272 -12.97 25.66 11.79
CA GLN A 272 -12.42 25.37 10.47
C GLN A 272 -12.58 23.89 10.10
N GLN A 273 -12.39 22.98 11.06
CA GLN A 273 -12.58 21.56 10.83
C GLN A 273 -14.06 21.20 10.60
N ILE A 274 -14.98 21.86 11.31
CA ILE A 274 -16.43 21.77 11.07
C ILE A 274 -16.79 22.33 9.69
N GLU A 275 -16.20 23.46 9.26
CA GLU A 275 -16.43 24.05 7.94
C GLU A 275 -15.92 23.14 6.81
N LEU A 276 -14.72 22.58 6.95
CA LEU A 276 -14.18 21.60 6.00
C LEU A 276 -15.07 20.36 5.94
N TYR A 277 -15.59 19.90 7.09
CA TYR A 277 -16.57 18.82 7.15
C TYR A 277 -17.83 19.17 6.38
N GLN A 278 -18.39 20.37 6.59
CA GLN A 278 -19.59 20.83 5.90
C GLN A 278 -19.36 20.96 4.39
N GLN A 279 -18.24 21.53 3.95
CA GLN A 279 -17.87 21.58 2.53
C GLN A 279 -17.77 20.20 1.90
N HIS A 280 -17.18 19.24 2.61
CA HIS A 280 -17.09 17.86 2.13
C HIS A 280 -18.48 17.18 2.05
N GLN A 281 -19.38 17.45 3.00
CA GLN A 281 -20.76 16.95 2.93
C GLN A 281 -21.53 17.59 1.77
N LEU A 282 -21.31 18.87 1.47
CA LEU A 282 -21.90 19.54 0.31
C LEU A 282 -21.41 18.91 -1.00
N LEU A 283 -20.09 18.71 -1.14
CA LEU A 283 -19.49 18.02 -2.29
C LEU A 283 -20.07 16.60 -2.46
N ARG A 284 -20.26 15.88 -1.36
CA ARG A 284 -20.90 14.55 -1.33
C ARG A 284 -22.35 14.61 -1.80
N ARG A 285 -23.11 15.62 -1.37
CA ARG A 285 -24.51 15.80 -1.78
C ARG A 285 -24.59 16.08 -3.27
N ASP A 286 -23.72 16.94 -3.78
CA ASP A 286 -23.68 17.29 -5.20
C ASP A 286 -23.32 16.07 -6.08
N LEU A 287 -22.34 15.26 -5.65
CA LEU A 287 -21.99 13.97 -6.28
C LEU A 287 -23.16 12.98 -6.30
N LEU A 288 -23.99 12.93 -5.25
CA LEU A 288 -25.16 12.05 -5.19
C LEU A 288 -26.35 12.57 -6.00
N THR A 289 -26.45 13.88 -6.23
CA THR A 289 -27.51 14.49 -7.04
C THR A 289 -27.26 14.43 -8.54
N HIS A 290 -26.01 14.21 -8.97
CA HIS A 290 -25.70 13.91 -10.37
C HIS A 290 -26.08 12.45 -10.68
N LYS A 291 -27.32 12.24 -11.16
CA LYS A 291 -27.75 10.98 -11.78
C LYS A 291 -26.78 10.59 -12.91
N PRO A 292 -26.40 9.30 -13.06
CA PRO A 292 -25.75 8.85 -14.28
C PRO A 292 -26.70 9.14 -15.45
N LEU A 293 -26.20 9.84 -16.47
CA LEU A 293 -26.86 9.84 -17.77
C LEU A 293 -27.02 8.38 -18.21
N GLU A 294 -28.24 8.01 -18.59
CA GLU A 294 -28.59 6.66 -19.02
C GLU A 294 -27.62 6.17 -20.11
N GLU A 295 -26.83 5.15 -19.77
CA GLU A 295 -26.10 4.37 -20.77
C GLU A 295 -27.08 3.47 -21.54
N PRO A 296 -27.02 3.44 -22.88
CA PRO A 296 -27.91 2.62 -23.69
C PRO A 296 -27.62 1.13 -23.47
N GLN A 297 -28.69 0.39 -23.16
CA GLN A 297 -28.66 -1.05 -22.91
C GLN A 297 -28.05 -1.85 -24.08
N THR A 298 -26.83 -2.34 -23.90
CA THR A 298 -26.30 -3.42 -24.75
C THR A 298 -26.63 -4.77 -24.12
N LYS A 299 -27.46 -5.54 -24.83
CA LYS A 299 -27.95 -6.87 -24.43
C LYS A 299 -26.78 -7.86 -24.35
N SER A 300 -26.32 -8.16 -23.13
CA SER A 300 -25.31 -9.20 -22.90
C SER A 300 -25.95 -10.59 -22.82
N ARG A 301 -25.51 -11.45 -23.74
CA ARG A 301 -25.98 -12.79 -24.07
C ARG A 301 -25.52 -13.77 -22.98
N LYS A 302 -26.41 -14.17 -22.07
CA LYS A 302 -26.13 -15.26 -21.11
C LYS A 302 -26.01 -16.60 -21.86
N ARG A 303 -24.82 -17.19 -21.83
CA ARG A 303 -24.56 -18.56 -22.28
C ARG A 303 -25.23 -19.55 -21.31
N LYS A 304 -26.07 -20.40 -21.86
CA LYS A 304 -26.83 -21.47 -21.21
C LYS A 304 -26.00 -22.75 -21.32
N CYS A 305 -25.53 -23.32 -20.21
CA CYS A 305 -25.00 -24.69 -20.17
C CYS A 305 -26.08 -25.61 -19.59
N LYS A 306 -26.38 -26.68 -20.34
CA LYS A 306 -27.34 -27.76 -20.05
C LYS A 306 -26.67 -28.88 -19.22
N ALA A 307 -27.45 -29.49 -18.32
CA ALA A 307 -27.48 -30.92 -17.95
C ALA A 307 -28.86 -31.13 -17.29
N VAL A 308 -29.88 -31.74 -17.92
CA VAL A 308 -30.19 -33.18 -18.09
C VAL A 308 -30.12 -33.96 -16.76
N THR A 309 -31.17 -33.88 -15.92
CA THR A 309 -32.33 -34.79 -15.67
C THR A 309 -32.01 -36.11 -14.95
N GLU A 310 -32.57 -36.29 -13.75
CA GLU A 310 -33.45 -37.43 -13.42
C GLU A 310 -34.34 -37.11 -12.21
N ASP A 311 -35.62 -37.49 -12.32
CA ASP A 311 -36.75 -37.20 -11.43
C ASP A 311 -36.86 -38.17 -10.26
N ILE A 312 -37.51 -37.74 -9.15
CA ILE A 312 -38.61 -38.42 -8.43
C ILE A 312 -39.11 -37.48 -7.28
N LEU A 313 -40.40 -37.15 -7.32
CA LEU A 313 -41.28 -36.46 -6.34
C LEU A 313 -41.51 -37.33 -5.06
N PRO A 314 -42.19 -36.88 -3.96
CA PRO A 314 -43.20 -35.82 -3.90
C PRO A 314 -43.14 -34.82 -2.72
N SER A 315 -43.90 -33.76 -2.96
CA SER A 315 -44.31 -32.64 -2.12
C SER A 315 -45.06 -32.99 -0.82
N PHE A 316 -44.81 -32.20 0.23
CA PHE A 316 -45.76 -31.96 1.33
C PHE A 316 -45.78 -30.46 1.72
N PRO A 317 -46.93 -29.95 2.20
CA PRO A 317 -47.13 -28.54 2.52
C PRO A 317 -46.72 -28.25 3.96
N THR A 318 -46.18 -27.06 4.24
CA THR A 318 -46.11 -26.55 5.61
C THR A 318 -46.66 -25.13 5.68
N SER A 319 -47.84 -25.06 6.28
CA SER A 319 -48.41 -23.88 6.92
C SER A 319 -47.43 -23.31 7.94
N SER A 320 -47.27 -21.99 7.98
CA SER A 320 -46.68 -21.30 9.14
C SER A 320 -47.62 -20.21 9.61
N LEU A 321 -48.02 -20.36 10.86
CA LEU A 321 -48.89 -19.52 11.65
C LEU A 321 -48.30 -18.13 11.89
N HIS A 322 -49.21 -17.16 11.95
CA HIS A 322 -49.03 -15.83 12.51
C HIS A 322 -48.55 -15.90 13.97
N ALA A 323 -47.47 -15.19 14.30
CA ALA A 323 -47.19 -14.76 15.66
C ALA A 323 -47.49 -13.26 15.75
N SER A 324 -48.60 -12.95 16.41
CA SER A 324 -48.99 -11.61 16.84
C SER A 324 -48.34 -11.34 18.19
N ILE A 325 -47.51 -10.29 18.30
CA ILE A 325 -47.11 -9.71 19.58
C ILE A 325 -47.28 -8.20 19.45
N SER A 326 -48.28 -7.68 20.17
CA SER A 326 -48.57 -6.26 20.34
C SER A 326 -47.49 -5.57 21.18
N PRO A 327 -47.15 -4.30 20.90
CA PRO A 327 -46.33 -3.49 21.79
C PRO A 327 -47.19 -2.77 22.84
N LEU A 328 -46.68 -2.78 24.08
CA LEU A 328 -47.19 -2.07 25.24
C LEU A 328 -47.02 -0.55 25.10
N HIS A 329 -48.12 0.14 25.39
CA HIS A 329 -48.30 1.58 25.49
C HIS A 329 -47.52 2.13 26.70
N VAL A 330 -46.71 3.17 26.52
CA VAL A 330 -46.24 4.04 27.62
C VAL A 330 -46.73 5.45 27.32
N SER A 331 -47.63 5.93 28.16
CA SER A 331 -48.25 7.25 28.13
C SER A 331 -47.24 8.33 28.53
N ALA A 332 -47.09 9.36 27.70
CA ALA A 332 -46.40 10.59 28.05
C ALA A 332 -47.42 11.65 28.49
N THR A 333 -47.26 12.13 29.72
CA THR A 333 -48.06 13.19 30.33
C THR A 333 -47.67 14.54 29.76
N THR A 334 -48.66 15.23 29.18
CA THR A 334 -48.61 16.61 28.72
C THR A 334 -48.41 17.57 29.90
N THR A 335 -47.43 18.46 29.84
CA THR A 335 -47.42 19.67 30.66
C THR A 335 -47.00 20.86 29.80
N ASN A 336 -47.99 21.72 29.58
CA ASN A 336 -47.88 23.04 28.98
C ASN A 336 -46.93 23.93 29.78
N GLN A 337 -46.02 24.66 29.12
CA GLN A 337 -45.67 26.00 29.56
C GLN A 337 -45.22 26.90 28.40
N ARG A 338 -45.57 28.17 28.57
CA ARG A 338 -45.73 29.25 27.59
C ARG A 338 -44.42 29.80 27.02
N ILE A 339 -44.54 30.20 25.77
CA ILE A 339 -43.72 31.18 25.03
C ILE A 339 -43.72 32.54 25.74
N PRO A 340 -42.59 33.26 25.70
CA PRO A 340 -42.63 34.68 25.36
C PRO A 340 -41.79 35.03 24.12
N GLU A 341 -42.38 35.92 23.32
CA GLU A 341 -41.87 36.54 22.10
C GLU A 341 -40.80 37.64 22.35
N PRO A 342 -40.16 38.20 21.30
CA PRO A 342 -38.76 38.59 21.30
C PRO A 342 -38.52 40.08 21.57
N LEU A 343 -37.30 40.39 22.04
CA LEU A 343 -36.75 41.74 22.04
C LEU A 343 -35.35 41.73 21.45
N GLY A 344 -35.08 42.70 20.58
CA GLY A 344 -33.75 43.30 20.45
C GLY A 344 -33.05 43.11 19.11
N ILE A 345 -33.33 44.01 18.18
CA ILE A 345 -32.47 44.36 17.05
C ILE A 345 -31.13 44.89 17.62
N ILE A 346 -30.00 44.28 17.25
CA ILE A 346 -28.65 44.84 17.48
C ILE A 346 -28.07 45.23 16.10
N PRO A 347 -27.58 46.47 15.93
CA PRO A 347 -27.10 46.96 14.65
C PRO A 347 -25.70 46.42 14.29
N ALA A 348 -25.46 46.30 12.99
CA ALA A 348 -24.21 45.86 12.39
C ALA A 348 -23.05 46.84 12.69
N ILE A 349 -21.93 46.30 13.18
CA ILE A 349 -20.66 47.03 13.31
C ILE A 349 -19.88 46.89 11.98
N PRO A 350 -19.39 47.97 11.37
CA PRO A 350 -18.57 47.89 10.16
C PRO A 350 -17.18 47.34 10.49
N MET A 351 -16.76 46.29 9.77
CA MET A 351 -15.38 45.80 9.80
C MET A 351 -14.44 46.85 9.19
N GLN A 352 -13.54 47.40 10.00
CA GLN A 352 -12.33 48.05 9.52
C GLN A 352 -11.22 47.01 9.29
N PRO A 353 -10.31 47.23 8.32
CA PRO A 353 -9.20 46.32 8.05
C PRO A 353 -8.12 46.45 9.12
N THR A 354 -7.79 45.35 9.79
CA THR A 354 -6.61 45.23 10.66
C THR A 354 -5.31 45.22 9.82
N PRO A 355 -4.26 45.93 10.26
CA PRO A 355 -3.00 46.04 9.51
C PRO A 355 -2.10 44.80 9.65
N SER A 356 -1.41 44.50 8.56
CA SER A 356 -0.38 43.45 8.45
C SER A 356 0.86 43.81 9.28
N LEU A 357 1.22 42.96 10.24
CA LEU A 357 2.50 43.03 10.96
C LEU A 357 3.58 42.30 10.13
N SER A 358 4.31 43.05 9.33
CA SER A 358 5.59 42.60 8.75
C SER A 358 6.71 42.94 9.72
N THR A 359 7.33 41.93 10.33
CA THR A 359 8.55 42.14 11.12
C THR A 359 9.73 41.62 10.31
N THR A 360 10.46 42.55 9.71
CA THR A 360 11.73 42.32 9.02
C THR A 360 12.84 42.19 10.07
N ILE A 361 13.48 41.03 10.19
CA ILE A 361 14.72 40.89 10.97
C ILE A 361 15.88 40.98 9.97
N ASN A 362 16.53 42.15 9.96
CA ASN A 362 17.84 42.34 9.34
C ASN A 362 18.90 41.80 10.30
N ALA A 363 19.82 40.99 9.79
CA ALA A 363 21.09 40.70 10.46
C ALA A 363 22.23 40.97 9.46
N ASP A 364 22.81 42.16 9.59
CA ASP A 364 24.14 42.51 9.10
C ASP A 364 25.19 41.78 9.93
N CYS A 365 26.20 41.18 9.29
CA CYS A 365 27.54 41.04 9.89
C CYS A 365 28.60 40.93 8.79
N SER A 366 29.62 41.78 8.94
CA SER A 366 30.70 42.06 7.99
C SER A 366 31.92 41.14 8.15
N ALA A 367 32.56 40.85 7.00
CA ALA A 367 33.99 40.95 6.67
C ALA A 367 35.09 40.02 7.29
N MET A 368 35.64 39.18 6.38
CA MET A 368 37.08 38.94 6.03
C MET A 368 38.01 38.10 6.96
N PRO A 369 39.17 37.53 6.49
CA PRO A 369 39.81 37.57 5.15
C PRO A 369 40.30 36.23 4.53
N HIS A 370 40.61 36.35 3.23
CA HIS A 370 41.40 35.51 2.29
C HIS A 370 42.75 34.95 2.80
N VAL A 371 43.22 33.83 2.21
CA VAL A 371 44.62 33.50 1.75
C VAL A 371 44.63 32.10 1.05
N PRO A 372 45.57 31.78 0.12
CA PRO A 372 45.30 30.93 -1.06
C PRO A 372 45.96 29.52 -1.08
N ASP A 373 45.45 28.72 -2.04
CA ASP A 373 45.98 27.58 -2.83
C ASP A 373 47.50 27.28 -2.81
N PRO A 374 47.95 26.01 -3.05
CA PRO A 374 47.93 25.46 -4.42
C PRO A 374 47.83 23.93 -4.65
N LEU A 375 47.22 23.61 -5.82
CA LEU A 375 47.53 22.59 -6.85
C LEU A 375 48.35 21.34 -6.47
N ASN A 376 47.80 20.15 -6.79
CA ASN A 376 48.62 19.01 -7.18
C ASN A 376 47.94 18.11 -8.23
N ILE A 377 48.69 17.88 -9.32
CA ILE A 377 48.34 17.16 -10.55
C ILE A 377 48.89 15.74 -10.44
N ILE A 378 48.08 14.69 -10.68
CA ILE A 378 48.56 13.32 -10.96
C ILE A 378 47.71 12.69 -12.09
N PRO A 379 48.33 11.99 -13.08
CA PRO A 379 47.69 11.66 -14.36
C PRO A 379 46.93 10.33 -14.36
N ALA A 380 45.99 10.23 -15.31
CA ALA A 380 45.19 9.06 -15.63
C ALA A 380 46.01 7.97 -16.36
N PRO A 381 45.68 6.67 -16.20
CA PRO A 381 46.22 5.61 -17.05
C PRO A 381 45.34 5.35 -18.28
N SER A 382 46.04 5.08 -19.39
CA SER A 382 45.55 4.89 -20.75
C SER A 382 44.61 3.69 -20.94
N LEU A 383 43.62 3.92 -21.82
CA LEU A 383 42.72 2.92 -22.39
C LEU A 383 43.47 1.96 -23.32
N LEU A 384 43.31 0.65 -23.08
CA LEU A 384 43.70 -0.40 -24.03
C LEU A 384 42.59 -0.62 -25.06
N ALA A 385 43.01 -0.69 -26.32
CA ALA A 385 42.18 -0.92 -27.50
C ALA A 385 41.60 -2.34 -27.51
N PHE A 386 40.32 -2.46 -27.85
CA PHE A 386 39.64 -3.72 -28.14
C PHE A 386 39.74 -4.05 -29.65
N HIS A 387 40.17 -5.27 -29.96
CA HIS A 387 40.05 -5.88 -31.29
C HIS A 387 38.62 -6.39 -31.55
N PRO A 388 38.13 -6.36 -32.80
CA PRO A 388 36.88 -7.01 -33.17
C PRO A 388 37.13 -8.44 -33.68
N GLY A 389 36.20 -9.35 -33.38
CA GLY A 389 35.98 -10.56 -34.17
C GLY A 389 36.26 -11.86 -33.42
N ILE A 390 35.19 -12.51 -32.95
CA ILE A 390 34.85 -13.93 -33.11
C ILE A 390 33.46 -14.08 -32.47
N ASP A 391 32.43 -14.28 -33.29
CA ASP A 391 31.09 -14.62 -32.81
C ASP A 391 31.09 -16.08 -32.30
N PRO A 392 30.60 -16.36 -31.09
CA PRO A 392 30.45 -17.72 -30.61
C PRO A 392 29.26 -18.42 -31.32
N PRO A 393 29.33 -19.74 -31.53
CA PRO A 393 28.29 -20.48 -32.23
C PRO A 393 27.00 -20.51 -31.43
N VAL A 394 25.89 -20.22 -32.10
CA VAL A 394 24.52 -20.25 -31.54
C VAL A 394 24.17 -21.70 -31.16
N PRO A 395 23.81 -21.99 -29.90
CA PRO A 395 23.38 -23.32 -29.48
C PRO A 395 22.10 -23.73 -30.21
N GLY A 396 22.11 -24.92 -30.80
CA GLY A 396 20.96 -25.49 -31.49
C GLY A 396 19.76 -25.71 -30.55
N ILE A 397 18.56 -25.45 -31.06
CA ILE A 397 17.27 -25.48 -30.34
C ILE A 397 16.96 -26.85 -29.66
N GLY A 398 17.68 -27.93 -30.00
CA GLY A 398 17.53 -29.26 -29.38
C GLY A 398 18.07 -29.38 -27.94
N ASP A 399 18.95 -28.49 -27.50
CA ASP A 399 19.67 -28.63 -26.21
C ASP A 399 18.80 -28.22 -24.99
N GLN A 400 17.87 -27.27 -25.19
CA GLN A 400 17.06 -26.71 -24.09
C GLN A 400 16.08 -27.72 -23.47
N SER A 401 15.56 -28.67 -24.27
CA SER A 401 14.62 -29.68 -23.74
C SER A 401 15.33 -30.67 -22.82
N GLN A 402 16.52 -31.15 -23.21
CA GLN A 402 17.29 -32.11 -22.41
C GLN A 402 17.75 -31.48 -21.09
N GLN A 403 18.16 -30.22 -21.12
CA GLN A 403 18.57 -29.50 -19.91
C GLN A 403 17.39 -29.29 -18.94
N LEU A 404 16.18 -29.02 -19.45
CA LEU A 404 14.98 -28.89 -18.62
C LEU A 404 14.60 -30.21 -17.96
N ASP A 405 14.65 -31.33 -18.69
CA ASP A 405 14.31 -32.64 -18.15
C ASP A 405 15.34 -33.12 -17.12
N ALA A 406 16.63 -32.88 -17.34
CA ALA A 406 17.67 -33.13 -16.35
C ALA A 406 17.45 -32.32 -15.06
N THR A 407 17.10 -31.04 -15.18
CA THR A 407 16.79 -30.17 -14.03
C THR A 407 15.57 -30.67 -13.26
N ARG A 408 14.53 -31.13 -13.98
CA ARG A 408 13.31 -31.68 -13.38
C ARG A 408 13.60 -32.98 -12.62
N ASN A 409 14.37 -33.89 -13.21
CA ASN A 409 14.74 -35.15 -12.58
C ASN A 409 15.56 -34.91 -11.31
N ALA A 410 16.56 -34.04 -11.37
CA ALA A 410 17.37 -33.68 -10.20
C ALA A 410 16.51 -33.09 -9.06
N ALA A 411 15.54 -32.23 -9.38
CA ALA A 411 14.63 -31.67 -8.38
C ALA A 411 13.70 -32.75 -7.78
N MET A 412 13.23 -33.72 -8.56
CA MET A 412 12.46 -34.86 -8.04
C MET A 412 13.31 -35.78 -7.16
N ASP A 413 14.58 -36.01 -7.51
CA ASP A 413 15.49 -36.83 -6.71
C ASP A 413 15.81 -36.20 -5.36
N LEU A 414 15.93 -34.86 -5.31
CA LEU A 414 16.04 -34.13 -4.04
C LEU A 414 14.79 -34.32 -3.16
N LEU A 415 13.59 -34.35 -3.76
CA LEU A 415 12.37 -34.63 -3.01
C LEU A 415 12.32 -36.07 -2.50
N ARG A 416 12.72 -37.05 -3.32
CA ARG A 416 12.80 -38.47 -2.93
C ARG A 416 13.81 -38.68 -1.81
N GLN A 417 14.94 -37.98 -1.86
CA GLN A 417 15.94 -37.99 -0.80
C GLN A 417 15.38 -37.41 0.50
N ARG A 418 14.62 -36.30 0.43
CA ARG A 418 14.09 -35.61 1.62
C ARG A 418 12.93 -36.35 2.26
N TYR A 419 11.97 -36.85 1.48
CA TYR A 419 10.70 -37.35 2.00
C TYR A 419 10.48 -38.86 1.79
N GLY A 420 11.41 -39.54 1.11
CA GLY A 420 11.35 -40.95 0.76
C GLY A 420 10.64 -41.21 -0.57
N THR A 421 11.22 -42.08 -1.40
CA THR A 421 10.74 -42.43 -2.75
C THR A 421 9.28 -42.86 -2.76
N ALA A 422 8.91 -43.80 -1.88
CA ALA A 422 7.54 -44.34 -1.83
C ALA A 422 6.47 -43.28 -1.56
N ARG A 423 6.79 -42.23 -0.79
CA ARG A 423 5.84 -41.16 -0.47
C ARG A 423 5.77 -40.11 -1.57
N VAL A 424 6.90 -39.77 -2.17
CA VAL A 424 6.97 -38.80 -3.29
C VAL A 424 6.24 -39.35 -4.51
N ASP A 425 6.44 -40.61 -4.85
CA ASP A 425 5.83 -41.25 -6.02
C ASP A 425 4.30 -41.48 -5.84
N LYS A 426 3.75 -41.29 -4.63
CA LYS A 426 2.30 -41.31 -4.38
C LYS A 426 1.57 -40.04 -4.81
N HIS A 427 2.28 -38.92 -5.00
CA HIS A 427 1.66 -37.68 -5.45
C HIS A 427 1.76 -37.57 -6.96
N GLU A 428 0.71 -37.01 -7.56
CA GLU A 428 0.84 -36.39 -8.88
C GLU A 428 1.57 -35.06 -8.72
N TRP A 429 2.48 -34.74 -9.63
CA TRP A 429 3.31 -33.54 -9.57
C TRP A 429 3.01 -32.64 -10.77
N GLU A 430 2.76 -31.36 -10.50
CA GLU A 430 2.58 -30.36 -11.53
C GLU A 430 3.77 -29.40 -11.53
N TRP A 431 4.42 -29.26 -12.68
CA TRP A 431 5.52 -28.31 -12.86
C TRP A 431 4.97 -26.92 -13.12
N VAL A 432 5.05 -26.05 -12.12
CA VAL A 432 4.64 -24.65 -12.30
C VAL A 432 5.67 -23.95 -13.18
N LYS A 433 5.18 -23.26 -14.21
CA LYS A 433 6.03 -22.50 -15.14
C LYS A 433 6.94 -21.55 -14.35
N PRO A 434 8.23 -21.46 -14.71
CA PRO A 434 9.14 -20.54 -14.06
C PRO A 434 8.57 -19.13 -14.21
N LYS A 435 8.45 -18.44 -13.08
CA LYS A 435 8.20 -16.99 -13.10
C LYS A 435 9.55 -16.31 -13.33
N PRO A 436 9.59 -15.06 -13.83
CA PRO A 436 10.86 -14.34 -14.08
C PRO A 436 11.86 -14.34 -12.92
N ASN A 437 11.38 -14.62 -11.69
CA ASN A 437 12.17 -14.62 -10.46
C ASN A 437 12.14 -15.94 -9.67
N LEU A 438 11.51 -17.02 -10.17
CA LEU A 438 11.47 -18.33 -9.50
C LEU A 438 11.76 -19.44 -10.50
N PRO A 439 12.66 -20.39 -10.16
CA PRO A 439 12.88 -21.57 -10.99
C PRO A 439 11.59 -22.39 -11.10
N ALA A 440 11.49 -23.22 -12.13
CA ALA A 440 10.43 -24.20 -12.22
C ALA A 440 10.50 -25.10 -10.98
N GLU A 441 9.39 -25.27 -10.29
CA GLU A 441 9.30 -26.02 -9.04
C GLU A 441 8.18 -27.07 -9.18
N PRO A 442 8.40 -28.32 -8.77
CA PRO A 442 7.37 -29.33 -8.77
C PRO A 442 6.42 -29.10 -7.59
N LEU A 443 5.12 -28.98 -7.86
CA LEU A 443 4.09 -28.83 -6.83
C LEU A 443 3.26 -30.12 -6.69
N PRO A 444 3.10 -30.67 -5.48
CA PRO A 444 2.32 -31.88 -5.28
C PRO A 444 0.82 -31.58 -5.44
N VAL A 445 0.09 -32.41 -6.18
CA VAL A 445 -1.37 -32.42 -6.23
C VAL A 445 -1.87 -33.24 -5.05
N TYR A 446 -2.42 -32.55 -4.05
CA TYR A 446 -2.92 -33.21 -2.85
C TYR A 446 -4.44 -33.15 -2.78
N LYS A 447 -5.05 -34.29 -2.46
CA LYS A 447 -6.47 -34.41 -2.13
C LYS A 447 -6.56 -34.88 -0.69
N PHE A 448 -7.30 -34.12 0.13
CA PHE A 448 -7.56 -34.53 1.50
C PHE A 448 -8.26 -35.87 1.52
N GLN A 449 -7.78 -36.74 2.40
CA GLN A 449 -8.37 -38.04 2.59
C GLN A 449 -9.55 -37.85 3.55
N THR A 450 -10.68 -38.51 3.31
CA THR A 450 -11.84 -38.39 4.20
C THR A 450 -11.56 -39.14 5.50
N PRO A 451 -11.34 -38.45 6.64
CA PRO A 451 -10.96 -39.13 7.87
C PRO A 451 -12.20 -39.33 8.76
N PRO A 452 -12.47 -40.56 9.22
CA PRO A 452 -13.60 -40.81 10.11
C PRO A 452 -13.42 -40.23 11.53
N THR A 453 -12.19 -40.11 12.03
CA THR A 453 -11.90 -39.75 13.44
C THR A 453 -10.97 -38.54 13.60
N LEU A 454 -10.98 -37.92 14.78
CA LEU A 454 -10.06 -36.81 15.10
C LEU A 454 -8.59 -37.26 15.08
N ARG A 455 -8.31 -38.51 15.47
CA ARG A 455 -6.96 -39.07 15.42
C ARG A 455 -6.44 -39.13 14.00
N GLU A 456 -7.27 -39.55 13.06
CA GLU A 456 -6.87 -39.61 11.65
C GLU A 456 -6.67 -38.22 11.03
N TYR A 457 -7.44 -37.20 11.45
CA TYR A 457 -7.14 -35.81 11.07
C TYR A 457 -5.73 -35.39 11.54
N TRP A 458 -5.36 -35.76 12.77
CA TRP A 458 -4.03 -35.47 13.32
C TRP A 458 -2.92 -36.26 12.63
N ASP A 459 -3.15 -37.54 12.36
CA ASP A 459 -2.19 -38.40 11.67
C ASP A 459 -1.92 -37.88 10.25
N GLU A 460 -2.97 -37.47 9.52
CA GLU A 460 -2.81 -36.85 8.20
C GLU A 460 -2.05 -35.51 8.28
N TRP A 461 -2.25 -34.74 9.35
CA TRP A 461 -1.50 -33.49 9.54
C TRP A 461 -0.02 -33.72 9.83
N THR A 462 0.32 -34.69 10.67
CA THR A 462 1.67 -34.87 11.24
C THR A 462 2.52 -35.92 10.52
N MET A 463 1.94 -37.07 10.19
CA MET A 463 2.63 -38.21 9.58
C MET A 463 2.24 -38.41 8.11
N GLY A 464 1.09 -37.87 7.71
CA GLY A 464 0.44 -38.23 6.46
C GLY A 464 -0.30 -39.56 6.59
N ARG A 465 -1.18 -39.84 5.64
CA ARG A 465 -1.97 -41.09 5.60
C ARG A 465 -1.81 -41.78 4.26
N ASN A 466 -1.96 -43.10 4.23
CA ASN A 466 -1.93 -43.91 3.00
C ASN A 466 -0.67 -43.70 2.14
N GLY A 467 0.47 -43.45 2.80
CA GLY A 467 1.75 -43.20 2.14
C GLY A 467 1.89 -41.81 1.52
N TYR A 468 0.93 -40.90 1.70
CA TYR A 468 1.08 -39.51 1.27
C TYR A 468 1.99 -38.70 2.22
N LEU A 469 2.37 -37.51 1.77
CA LEU A 469 3.07 -36.52 2.60
C LEU A 469 2.09 -35.96 3.64
N SER A 470 2.58 -35.62 4.82
CA SER A 470 1.78 -34.95 5.84
C SER A 470 1.44 -33.52 5.42
N ILE A 471 0.33 -32.97 5.94
CA ILE A 471 -0.01 -31.57 5.68
C ILE A 471 1.07 -30.62 6.23
N HIS A 472 1.76 -31.01 7.30
CA HIS A 472 2.90 -30.27 7.85
C HIS A 472 4.05 -30.19 6.85
N GLU A 473 4.49 -31.31 6.29
CA GLU A 473 5.56 -31.34 5.26
C GLU A 473 5.15 -30.59 3.98
N LEU A 474 3.88 -30.69 3.57
CA LEU A 474 3.37 -29.91 2.44
C LEU A 474 3.48 -28.39 2.70
N ASN A 475 3.22 -27.96 3.95
CA ASN A 475 3.37 -26.56 4.34
C ASN A 475 4.83 -26.13 4.46
N GLU A 476 5.70 -26.99 4.94
CA GLU A 476 7.13 -26.71 5.07
C GLU A 476 7.80 -26.61 3.68
N GLY A 477 7.45 -27.51 2.76
CA GLY A 477 8.02 -27.52 1.42
C GLY A 477 7.45 -26.43 0.50
N TRP A 478 6.14 -26.20 0.54
CA TRP A 478 5.45 -25.36 -0.46
C TRP A 478 4.52 -24.29 0.11
N GLU A 479 4.45 -24.13 1.42
CA GLU A 479 3.58 -23.16 2.12
C GLU A 479 2.09 -23.26 1.72
N ALA A 480 1.51 -22.18 1.20
CA ALA A 480 0.13 -22.16 0.69
C ALA A 480 0.05 -22.49 -0.82
N ARG A 481 1.19 -22.69 -1.48
CA ARG A 481 1.25 -22.87 -2.94
C ARG A 481 0.75 -24.24 -3.38
N TRP A 482 0.98 -25.30 -2.59
CA TRP A 482 0.45 -26.64 -2.89
C TRP A 482 -1.09 -26.66 -2.98
N CYS A 483 -1.79 -25.75 -2.29
CA CYS A 483 -3.25 -25.60 -2.38
C CYS A 483 -3.72 -24.98 -3.71
N ARG A 484 -2.84 -24.47 -4.57
CA ARG A 484 -3.14 -23.88 -5.90
C ARG A 484 -4.27 -22.84 -5.93
N ASN A 485 -4.40 -22.06 -4.86
CA ASN A 485 -5.52 -21.13 -4.68
C ASN A 485 -6.93 -21.78 -4.74
N GLN A 486 -7.03 -23.10 -4.60
CA GLN A 486 -8.31 -23.80 -4.52
C GLN A 486 -8.93 -23.52 -3.15
N SER A 487 -10.10 -22.89 -3.15
CA SER A 487 -10.81 -22.51 -1.91
C SER A 487 -11.13 -23.72 -1.04
N GLY A 488 -11.54 -24.84 -1.64
CA GLY A 488 -11.81 -26.09 -0.91
C GLY A 488 -10.60 -26.58 -0.11
N LEU A 489 -9.42 -26.67 -0.74
CA LEU A 489 -8.18 -27.09 -0.07
C LEU A 489 -7.75 -26.11 1.03
N LYS A 490 -7.95 -24.80 0.81
CA LYS A 490 -7.63 -23.78 1.81
C LYS A 490 -8.53 -23.88 3.05
N THR A 491 -9.84 -24.04 2.83
CA THR A 491 -10.81 -24.24 3.92
C THR A 491 -10.48 -25.49 4.69
N GLU A 492 -10.22 -26.59 3.99
CA GLU A 492 -9.87 -27.86 4.60
C GLU A 492 -8.58 -27.78 5.42
N LYS A 493 -7.51 -27.22 4.84
CA LYS A 493 -6.26 -26.93 5.56
C LYS A 493 -6.50 -26.09 6.82
N SER A 494 -7.35 -25.08 6.75
CA SER A 494 -7.69 -24.24 7.91
C SER A 494 -8.44 -25.02 8.99
N CYS A 495 -9.25 -26.01 8.61
CA CYS A 495 -9.92 -26.92 9.54
C CYS A 495 -8.91 -27.83 10.26
N TYR A 496 -7.99 -28.47 9.53
CA TYR A 496 -6.93 -29.28 10.15
C TYR A 496 -6.07 -28.47 11.12
N LYS A 497 -5.69 -27.24 10.72
CA LYS A 497 -4.88 -26.35 11.56
C LYS A 497 -5.51 -26.08 12.93
N LYS A 498 -6.84 -26.00 13.00
CA LYS A 498 -7.55 -25.72 14.27
C LYS A 498 -7.50 -26.89 15.24
N LEU A 499 -7.64 -28.12 14.75
CA LEU A 499 -7.47 -29.30 15.58
C LEU A 499 -6.02 -29.42 16.07
N TYR A 500 -5.06 -29.16 15.20
CA TYR A 500 -3.64 -29.15 15.56
C TYR A 500 -3.33 -28.10 16.64
N GLU A 501 -3.79 -26.85 16.45
CA GLU A 501 -3.62 -25.77 17.44
C GLU A 501 -4.20 -26.14 18.81
N LEU A 502 -5.35 -26.82 18.85
CA LEU A 502 -5.93 -27.33 20.10
C LEU A 502 -5.05 -28.39 20.76
N ILE A 503 -4.59 -29.39 19.99
CA ILE A 503 -3.78 -30.48 20.53
C ILE A 503 -2.44 -29.95 21.05
N ASP A 504 -1.77 -29.06 20.32
CA ASP A 504 -0.54 -28.42 20.77
C ASP A 504 -0.74 -27.59 22.04
N LEU A 505 -1.84 -26.86 22.13
CA LEU A 505 -2.17 -26.08 23.32
C LEU A 505 -2.40 -26.99 24.53
N LEU A 506 -3.12 -28.10 24.36
CA LEU A 506 -3.32 -29.08 25.44
C LEU A 506 -1.99 -29.72 25.84
N ARG A 507 -1.14 -30.12 24.87
CA ARG A 507 0.18 -30.72 25.13
C ARG A 507 1.18 -29.77 25.79
N SER A 508 1.00 -28.46 25.63
CA SER A 508 1.85 -27.47 26.31
C SER A 508 1.63 -27.44 27.83
N ARG A 509 0.57 -28.07 28.32
CA ARG A 509 0.27 -28.16 29.76
C ARG A 509 1.13 -29.26 30.43
N PRO A 510 1.52 -29.07 31.71
CA PRO A 510 2.26 -30.09 32.45
C PRO A 510 1.52 -31.43 32.48
N ASN A 511 2.21 -32.53 32.20
CA ASN A 511 1.68 -33.91 32.21
C ASN A 511 0.64 -34.25 31.11
N TRP A 512 0.40 -33.36 30.14
CA TRP A 512 -0.50 -33.64 29.02
C TRP A 512 0.23 -34.34 27.87
N THR A 513 0.27 -35.68 27.92
CA THR A 513 0.79 -36.50 26.82
C THR A 513 -0.21 -36.55 25.66
N LEU A 514 0.24 -36.91 24.46
CA LEU A 514 -0.64 -37.04 23.30
C LEU A 514 -1.74 -38.09 23.53
N ASP A 515 -1.44 -39.20 24.20
CA ASP A 515 -2.44 -40.21 24.55
C ASP A 515 -3.47 -39.69 25.56
N LEU A 516 -3.04 -38.86 26.53
CA LEU A 516 -3.96 -38.22 27.46
C LEU A 516 -4.89 -37.23 26.76
N VAL A 517 -4.37 -36.46 25.78
CA VAL A 517 -5.19 -35.57 24.94
C VAL A 517 -6.26 -36.37 24.20
N TRP A 518 -5.91 -37.52 23.61
CA TRP A 518 -6.89 -38.35 22.90
C TRP A 518 -7.93 -38.95 23.85
N ARG A 519 -7.50 -39.42 25.02
CA ARG A 519 -8.42 -39.93 26.04
C ARG A 519 -9.39 -38.83 26.49
N PHE A 520 -8.89 -37.64 26.79
CA PHE A 520 -9.70 -36.47 27.14
C PHE A 520 -10.72 -36.12 26.05
N LEU A 521 -10.29 -36.02 24.78
CA LEU A 521 -11.18 -35.69 23.67
C LEU A 521 -12.26 -36.75 23.47
N ASN A 522 -11.92 -38.03 23.60
CA ASN A 522 -12.88 -39.13 23.49
C ASN A 522 -13.87 -39.17 24.67
N ASP A 523 -13.41 -38.87 25.89
CA ASP A 523 -14.24 -38.91 27.10
C ASP A 523 -15.19 -37.71 27.18
N ARG A 524 -14.68 -36.49 26.90
CA ARG A 524 -15.44 -35.24 27.07
C ARG A 524 -16.16 -34.79 25.81
N PHE A 525 -15.68 -35.17 24.64
CA PHE A 525 -16.23 -34.79 23.33
C PHE A 525 -16.39 -36.01 22.42
N PRO A 526 -17.16 -37.05 22.83
CA PRO A 526 -17.27 -38.28 22.06
C PRO A 526 -17.85 -38.02 20.67
N ILE A 527 -17.33 -38.69 19.65
CA ILE A 527 -17.82 -38.56 18.28
C ILE A 527 -18.16 -39.96 17.75
N PRO A 528 -19.41 -40.24 17.36
CA PRO A 528 -20.57 -39.33 17.37
C PRO A 528 -21.21 -39.18 18.77
N THR A 529 -21.56 -37.96 19.19
CA THR A 529 -22.45 -37.74 20.36
C THR A 529 -23.91 -37.68 19.91
N GLN A 530 -24.79 -38.45 20.55
CA GLN A 530 -26.24 -38.27 20.41
C GLN A 530 -26.67 -37.02 21.18
N GLY A 531 -27.12 -35.98 20.49
CA GLY A 531 -27.76 -34.81 21.10
C GLY A 531 -27.05 -33.47 20.93
N ILE A 532 -25.78 -33.44 20.50
CA ILE A 532 -25.06 -32.20 20.20
C ILE A 532 -24.77 -32.14 18.70
N PRO A 533 -25.47 -31.29 17.91
CA PRO A 533 -25.27 -31.19 16.46
C PRO A 533 -23.82 -30.98 16.04
N GLU A 534 -23.08 -30.24 16.86
CA GLU A 534 -21.66 -29.94 16.67
C GLU A 534 -20.73 -31.14 16.86
N LEU A 535 -21.16 -32.21 17.53
CA LEU A 535 -20.34 -33.40 17.81
C LEU A 535 -20.79 -34.64 17.01
N LYS A 536 -21.54 -34.44 15.93
CA LYS A 536 -22.00 -35.53 15.04
C LYS A 536 -20.86 -36.20 14.28
N THR A 537 -19.85 -35.42 13.90
CA THR A 537 -18.71 -35.87 13.08
C THR A 537 -17.43 -35.16 13.54
N ALA A 538 -16.27 -35.71 13.22
CA ALA A 538 -14.99 -35.04 13.45
C ALA A 538 -14.95 -33.66 12.77
N ARG A 539 -15.57 -33.52 11.59
CA ARG A 539 -15.68 -32.25 10.88
C ARG A 539 -16.55 -31.22 11.59
N SER A 540 -17.69 -31.65 12.14
CA SER A 540 -18.55 -30.74 12.90
C SER A 540 -17.86 -30.28 14.19
N PHE A 541 -17.07 -31.14 14.84
CA PHE A 541 -16.27 -30.74 16.00
C PHE A 541 -15.24 -29.67 15.63
N ILE A 542 -14.53 -29.82 14.50
CA ILE A 542 -13.61 -28.79 14.03
C ILE A 542 -14.33 -27.47 13.73
N THR A 543 -15.53 -27.54 13.13
CA THR A 543 -16.38 -26.36 12.91
C THR A 543 -16.78 -25.71 14.24
N TYR A 544 -17.04 -26.50 15.28
CA TYR A 544 -17.30 -26.02 16.63
C TYR A 544 -16.11 -25.26 17.23
N LEU A 545 -14.88 -25.75 17.03
CA LEU A 545 -13.66 -25.01 17.41
C LEU A 545 -13.51 -23.66 16.69
N GLN A 546 -14.15 -23.49 15.53
CA GLN A 546 -14.09 -22.28 14.69
C GLN A 546 -15.19 -21.25 14.98
N LYS A 547 -15.99 -21.40 16.04
CA LYS A 547 -16.99 -20.38 16.43
C LYS A 547 -16.33 -19.00 16.58
N LYS A 548 -16.99 -17.94 16.07
CA LYS A 548 -16.40 -16.60 15.83
C LYS A 548 -15.81 -15.92 17.06
N ASP A 549 -16.31 -16.26 18.24
CA ASP A 549 -15.90 -15.76 19.55
C ASP A 549 -14.83 -16.64 20.23
N GLY A 550 -14.38 -17.71 19.56
CA GLY A 550 -13.49 -18.71 20.14
C GLY A 550 -14.17 -19.57 21.22
N SER A 551 -15.49 -19.47 21.40
CA SER A 551 -16.22 -20.16 22.47
C SER A 551 -16.01 -21.67 22.45
N GLY A 552 -16.01 -22.30 21.29
CA GLY A 552 -15.79 -23.75 21.17
C GLY A 552 -14.39 -24.16 21.58
N MET A 553 -13.36 -23.42 21.17
CA MET A 553 -11.97 -23.66 21.59
C MET A 553 -11.83 -23.48 23.10
N ASN A 554 -12.34 -22.38 23.65
CA ASN A 554 -12.28 -22.07 25.07
C ASN A 554 -13.04 -23.10 25.91
N ALA A 555 -14.19 -23.59 25.45
CA ALA A 555 -14.95 -24.62 26.14
C ALA A 555 -14.17 -25.94 26.26
N VAL A 556 -13.43 -26.34 25.21
CA VAL A 556 -12.56 -27.52 25.28
C VAL A 556 -11.40 -27.30 26.26
N ILE A 557 -10.77 -26.13 26.22
CA ILE A 557 -9.67 -25.76 27.14
C ILE A 557 -10.16 -25.75 28.60
N SER A 558 -11.34 -25.17 28.88
CA SER A 558 -11.91 -25.17 30.23
C SER A 558 -12.33 -26.55 30.70
N ALA A 559 -12.84 -27.40 29.80
CA ALA A 559 -13.12 -28.81 30.12
C ALA A 559 -11.82 -29.57 30.47
N ALA A 560 -10.70 -29.24 29.82
CA ALA A 560 -9.39 -29.81 30.12
C ALA A 560 -8.88 -29.38 31.51
N ASP A 561 -9.21 -28.19 32.01
CA ASP A 561 -8.82 -27.74 33.37
C ASP A 561 -9.43 -28.59 34.49
N THR A 562 -10.53 -29.29 34.20
CA THR A 562 -11.24 -30.14 35.16
C THR A 562 -11.12 -31.63 34.84
N TYR A 563 -10.25 -31.99 33.89
CA TYR A 563 -10.03 -33.38 33.51
C TYR A 563 -8.95 -33.99 34.43
N PRO A 564 -9.26 -35.12 35.11
CA PRO A 564 -8.41 -35.69 36.15
C PRO A 564 -7.13 -36.34 35.64
#